data_AF-A0A161RIM0-F1
#
_entry.id   AF-A0A161RIM0-F1
#
_cell.length_a   1.000
_cell.length_b   1.000
_cell.length_c   1.000
_cell.angle_alpha   90.00
_cell.angle_beta   90.00
_cell.angle_gamma   90.00
#
_symmetry.space_group_name_H-M   'P 1'
#
loop_
_entity.id
_entity.type
_entity.pdbx_description
1 polymer ?
#
loop_
_entity_poly.entity_id
_entity_poly.type
_entity_poly.pdbx_seq_one_letter_code
_entity_poly.pdbx_strand_id
1 'polypeptide(L)'
;MPRLNFIGIENKQSKGLNNWEWDVFLGQVQLEFREVSFVEKIVPENKDSMLRFRLRTGDEVTYEKMNNRLVRKVNMRGREVILQNVEMVSYEVTPHLLFINVKDRSGKIYEGVAVRYSEMEINT
;
A
#
# COMPACT_ATOMS: atom_id res chain seq x y z
N MET A 1 7.19 -14.63 9.76
CA MET A 1 6.52 -13.84 8.70
C MET A 1 6.73 -14.53 7.37
N PRO A 2 5.68 -15.00 6.67
CA PRO A 2 5.83 -15.51 5.32
C PRO A 2 6.22 -14.35 4.38
N ARG A 3 7.16 -14.60 3.48
CA ARG A 3 7.55 -13.67 2.40
C ARG A 3 7.08 -14.29 1.09
N LEU A 4 6.16 -13.64 0.38
CA LEU A 4 5.88 -14.02 -1.00
C LEU A 4 7.04 -13.55 -1.87
N ASN A 5 7.74 -14.49 -2.51
CA ASN A 5 8.71 -14.17 -3.55
C ASN A 5 7.96 -14.05 -4.88
N PHE A 6 7.92 -12.84 -5.45
CA PHE A 6 7.23 -12.57 -6.71
C PHE A 6 8.11 -12.95 -7.91
N ILE A 7 7.60 -13.82 -8.78
CA ILE A 7 8.06 -13.95 -10.17
C ILE A 7 7.28 -12.90 -10.96
N GLY A 8 7.94 -11.80 -11.32
CA GLY A 8 7.33 -10.74 -12.13
C GLY A 8 6.99 -11.25 -13.52
N ILE A 9 5.71 -11.55 -13.76
CA ILE A 9 5.19 -11.71 -15.13
C ILE A 9 5.02 -10.29 -15.69
N GLU A 10 6.09 -9.72 -16.24
CA GLU A 10 6.01 -8.47 -16.99
C GLU A 10 5.16 -8.67 -18.25
N ASN A 11 3.90 -8.23 -18.22
CA ASN A 11 3.10 -8.15 -19.44
C ASN A 11 3.49 -6.86 -20.19
N LYS A 12 4.55 -6.92 -21.00
CA LYS A 12 5.15 -5.75 -21.68
C LYS A 12 4.21 -4.97 -22.61
N GLN A 13 2.99 -5.46 -22.85
CA GLN A 13 2.02 -4.84 -23.77
C GLN A 13 0.86 -4.10 -23.08
N SER A 14 0.58 -4.35 -21.80
CA SER A 14 -0.56 -3.68 -21.12
C SER A 14 -0.13 -2.39 -20.44
N LYS A 15 -0.75 -1.26 -20.82
CA LYS A 15 -0.65 0.01 -20.08
C LYS A 15 -1.45 0.00 -18.77
N GLY A 16 -2.33 -0.98 -18.57
CA GLY A 16 -3.15 -1.12 -17.37
C GLY A 16 -2.43 -1.82 -16.23
N LEU A 17 -2.92 -1.57 -15.02
CA LEU A 17 -2.54 -2.31 -13.82
C LEU A 17 -3.14 -3.74 -13.88
N ASN A 18 -2.41 -4.74 -13.39
CA ASN A 18 -2.88 -6.12 -13.38
C ASN A 18 -3.81 -6.37 -12.17
N ASN A 19 -5.02 -6.87 -12.39
CA ASN A 19 -5.98 -7.15 -11.31
C ASN A 19 -5.40 -8.08 -10.22
N TRP A 20 -4.54 -9.03 -10.59
CA TRP A 20 -3.85 -9.87 -9.61
C TRP A 20 -2.92 -9.06 -8.70
N GLU A 21 -2.14 -8.12 -9.27
CA GLU A 21 -1.26 -7.25 -8.48
C GLU A 21 -2.10 -6.41 -7.50
N TRP A 22 -3.27 -5.93 -7.95
CA TRP A 22 -4.22 -5.21 -7.12
C TRP A 22 -4.72 -6.04 -5.93
N ASP A 23 -5.19 -7.26 -6.18
CA ASP A 23 -5.76 -8.11 -5.14
C ASP A 23 -4.72 -8.48 -4.07
N VAL A 24 -3.49 -8.79 -4.48
CA VAL A 24 -2.39 -9.08 -3.56
C VAL A 24 -2.00 -7.85 -2.75
N PHE A 25 -1.91 -6.70 -3.41
CA PHE A 25 -1.63 -5.44 -2.76
C PHE A 25 -2.64 -5.14 -1.65
N LEU A 26 -3.94 -5.25 -1.94
CA LEU A 26 -4.98 -5.02 -0.94
C LEU A 26 -4.91 -6.02 0.21
N GLY A 27 -4.69 -7.31 -0.09
CA GLY A 27 -4.51 -8.33 0.94
C GLY A 27 -3.34 -8.02 1.88
N GLN A 28 -2.19 -7.61 1.31
CA GLN A 28 -1.00 -7.26 2.08
C GLN A 28 -1.23 -6.02 2.96
N VAL A 29 -1.81 -4.96 2.40
CA VAL A 29 -2.11 -3.73 3.14
C VAL A 29 -3.12 -3.99 4.25
N GLN A 30 -4.14 -4.80 4.01
CA GLN A 30 -5.14 -5.17 5.01
C GLN A 30 -4.51 -5.89 6.22
N LEU A 31 -3.56 -6.80 5.99
CA LEU A 31 -2.86 -7.49 7.07
C LEU A 31 -1.97 -6.53 7.86
N GLU A 32 -1.26 -5.64 7.18
CA GLU A 32 -0.38 -4.68 7.85
C GLU A 32 -1.17 -3.63 8.63
N PHE A 33 -2.22 -3.07 8.02
CA PHE A 33 -3.04 -2.03 8.63
C PHE A 33 -3.70 -2.49 9.94
N ARG A 34 -4.05 -3.78 10.03
CA ARG A 34 -4.54 -4.40 11.27
C ARG A 34 -3.51 -4.33 12.40
N GLU A 35 -2.23 -4.48 12.07
CA GLU A 35 -1.11 -4.51 13.02
C GLU A 35 -0.47 -3.13 13.22
N VAL A 36 -1.03 -2.07 12.64
CA VAL A 36 -0.49 -0.72 12.78
C VAL A 36 -0.65 -0.20 14.20
N SER A 37 0.45 0.23 14.80
CA SER A 37 0.44 1.08 16.00
C SER A 37 0.32 2.57 15.60
N PHE A 38 0.96 2.97 14.51
CA PHE A 38 0.93 4.34 14.00
C PHE A 38 0.96 4.38 12.46
N VAL A 39 0.09 5.19 11.86
CA VAL A 39 0.00 5.39 10.40
C VAL A 39 0.21 6.87 10.08
N GLU A 40 1.02 7.12 9.06
CA GLU A 40 1.31 8.45 8.56
C GLU A 40 1.14 8.48 7.04
N LYS A 41 0.31 9.41 6.57
CA LYS A 41 0.26 9.80 5.17
C LYS A 41 1.24 10.96 4.97
N ILE A 42 2.27 10.74 4.16
CA ILE A 42 3.25 11.75 3.81
C ILE A 42 2.92 12.25 2.40
N VAL A 43 2.65 13.54 2.27
CA VAL A 43 2.42 14.21 0.98
C VAL A 43 3.53 15.23 0.76
N PRO A 44 4.64 14.87 0.12
CA PRO A 44 5.69 15.83 -0.19
C PRO A 44 5.18 16.83 -1.24
N GLU A 45 5.64 18.08 -1.18
CA GLU A 45 5.36 19.07 -2.23
C GLU A 45 5.78 18.51 -3.60
N ASN A 46 4.85 18.49 -4.55
CA ASN A 46 5.04 18.02 -5.93
C ASN A 46 5.42 16.54 -6.10
N LYS A 47 5.09 15.66 -5.13
CA LYS A 47 5.26 14.20 -5.28
C LYS A 47 3.97 13.45 -4.98
N ASP A 48 3.90 12.23 -5.50
CA ASP A 48 2.86 11.28 -5.13
C ASP A 48 2.88 11.03 -3.62
N SER A 49 1.69 10.74 -3.06
CA SER A 49 1.60 10.45 -1.64
C SER A 49 2.33 9.16 -1.29
N MET A 50 2.98 9.16 -0.13
CA MET A 50 3.63 8.00 0.46
C MET A 50 2.86 7.58 1.71
N LEU A 51 2.65 6.29 1.88
CA LEU A 51 2.06 5.74 3.09
C LEU A 51 3.14 5.08 3.94
N ARG A 52 3.18 5.44 5.23
CA ARG A 52 4.09 4.85 6.21
C ARG A 52 3.29 4.24 7.35
N PHE A 53 3.63 3.01 7.67
CA PHE A 53 3.13 2.27 8.83
C PHE A 53 4.27 2.01 9.80
N ARG A 54 4.00 2.20 11.09
CA ARG A 54 4.75 1.56 12.16
C ARG A 54 3.87 0.44 12.71
N LEU A 55 4.38 -0.78 12.65
CA LEU A 55 3.68 -1.97 13.15
C LEU A 55 3.86 -2.09 14.67
N ARG A 56 3.00 -2.88 15.32
CA ARG A 56 3.14 -3.25 16.75
C ARG A 56 4.46 -3.97 17.05
N THR A 57 5.06 -4.63 16.05
CA THR A 57 6.40 -5.25 16.15
C THR A 57 7.54 -4.24 16.22
N GLY A 58 7.28 -2.96 15.91
CA GLY A 58 8.29 -1.92 15.75
C GLY A 58 8.82 -1.77 14.33
N ASP A 59 8.46 -2.67 13.40
CA ASP A 59 8.84 -2.55 11.99
C ASP A 59 8.17 -1.34 11.32
N GLU A 60 8.90 -0.67 10.45
CA GLU A 60 8.38 0.37 9.57
C GLU A 60 8.11 -0.21 8.17
N VAL A 61 6.88 -0.08 7.67
CA VAL A 61 6.55 -0.43 6.27
C VAL A 61 6.22 0.85 5.51
N THR A 62 6.82 1.02 4.33
CA THR A 62 6.54 2.16 3.46
C THR A 62 6.06 1.70 2.09
N TYR A 63 5.06 2.42 1.56
CA TYR A 63 4.57 2.32 0.20
C TYR A 63 4.88 3.61 -0.54
N GLU A 64 5.87 3.54 -1.42
CA GLU A 64 6.42 4.69 -2.13
C GLU A 64 6.27 4.49 -3.64
N LYS A 65 5.67 5.47 -4.32
CA LYS A 65 5.66 5.47 -5.78
C LYS A 65 7.03 5.90 -6.31
N MET A 66 7.61 5.06 -7.15
CA MET A 66 8.85 5.31 -7.88
C MET A 66 8.59 5.13 -9.37
N ASN A 67 8.65 6.21 -10.15
CA ASN A 67 8.26 6.23 -11.56
C ASN A 67 6.82 5.73 -11.74
N ASN A 68 6.64 4.59 -12.42
CA ASN A 68 5.37 3.93 -12.70
C ASN A 68 5.13 2.69 -11.81
N ARG A 69 5.85 2.56 -10.69
CA ARG A 69 5.79 1.40 -9.80
C ARG A 69 5.47 1.85 -8.38
N LEU A 70 4.62 1.10 -7.69
CA LEU A 70 4.49 1.21 -6.24
C LEU A 70 5.44 0.21 -5.59
N VAL A 71 6.35 0.72 -4.78
CA VAL A 71 7.39 -0.08 -4.12
C VAL A 71 7.12 -0.13 -2.63
N ARG A 72 7.11 -1.35 -2.09
CA ARG A 72 7.07 -1.61 -0.66
C ARG A 72 8.47 -1.84 -0.10
N LYS A 73 8.75 -1.26 1.05
CA LYS A 73 9.99 -1.46 1.81
C LYS A 73 9.65 -1.77 3.26
N VAL A 74 10.49 -2.58 3.91
CA VAL A 74 10.40 -2.87 5.35
C VAL A 74 11.68 -2.39 6.01
N ASN A 75 11.56 -1.54 7.02
CA ASN A 75 12.67 -0.87 7.70
C ASN A 75 13.60 -0.15 6.70
N MET A 76 13.02 0.48 5.68
CA MET A 76 13.70 1.10 4.54
C MET A 76 14.58 0.15 3.71
N ARG A 77 14.51 -1.16 3.96
CA ARG A 77 15.25 -2.20 3.25
C ARG A 77 14.34 -2.93 2.27
N GLY A 78 14.95 -3.54 1.27
CA GLY A 78 14.25 -4.22 0.18
C GLY A 78 13.74 -3.26 -0.89
N ARG A 79 13.24 -3.84 -1.98
CA ARG A 79 12.61 -3.13 -3.10
C ARG A 79 11.57 -4.04 -3.73
N GLU A 80 10.49 -4.25 -3.00
CA GLU A 80 9.42 -5.12 -3.45
C GLU A 80 8.49 -4.30 -4.36
N VAL A 81 8.46 -4.63 -5.66
CA VAL A 81 7.52 -3.97 -6.59
C VAL A 81 6.17 -4.65 -6.41
N ILE A 82 5.20 -3.91 -5.85
CA ILE A 82 3.89 -4.44 -5.52
C ILE A 82 2.88 -4.16 -6.65
N LEU A 83 2.93 -2.96 -7.23
CA LEU A 83 2.10 -2.59 -8.38
C LEU A 83 2.96 -2.06 -9.51
N GLN A 84 2.63 -2.46 -10.74
CA GLN A 84 3.19 -1.89 -11.96
C GLN A 84 2.16 -1.00 -12.67
N ASN A 85 2.62 -0.17 -13.61
CA ASN A 85 1.79 0.73 -14.41
C ASN A 85 0.95 1.74 -13.60
N VAL A 86 1.47 2.18 -12.46
CA VAL A 86 0.82 3.20 -11.61
C VAL A 86 1.12 4.59 -12.16
N GLU A 87 0.08 5.37 -12.45
CA GLU A 87 0.18 6.78 -12.81
C GLU A 87 0.18 7.66 -11.56
N MET A 88 -0.75 7.42 -10.64
CA MET A 88 -0.92 8.18 -9.40
C MET A 88 -1.39 7.28 -8.26
N VAL A 89 -1.01 7.62 -7.03
CA VAL A 89 -1.54 7.00 -5.81
C VAL A 89 -1.89 8.04 -4.75
N SER A 90 -3.08 7.90 -4.16
CA SER A 90 -3.53 8.71 -3.03
C SER A 90 -4.11 7.86 -1.90
N TYR A 91 -3.96 8.37 -0.68
CA TYR A 91 -4.44 7.72 0.53
C TYR A 91 -5.29 8.69 1.35
N GLU A 92 -6.30 8.18 2.04
CA GLU A 92 -6.99 8.88 3.11
C GLU A 92 -7.06 7.96 4.33
N VAL A 93 -6.71 8.50 5.50
CA VAL A 93 -6.54 7.70 6.71
C VAL A 93 -7.40 8.26 7.81
N THR A 94 -8.21 7.39 8.41
CA THR A 94 -8.90 7.64 9.67
C THR A 94 -8.31 6.69 10.73
N PRO A 95 -8.71 6.80 12.00
CA PRO A 95 -8.29 5.85 13.02
C PRO A 95 -8.60 4.39 12.69
N HIS A 96 -9.61 4.08 11.87
CA HIS A 96 -10.07 2.70 11.61
C HIS A 96 -10.10 2.29 10.14
N LEU A 97 -10.03 3.26 9.23
CA LEU A 97 -10.13 3.04 7.79
C LEU A 97 -8.94 3.65 7.07
N LEU A 98 -8.45 2.93 6.09
CA LEU A 98 -7.50 3.40 5.11
C LEU A 98 -8.14 3.27 3.73
N PHE A 99 -8.42 4.40 3.10
CA PHE A 99 -8.85 4.47 1.71
C PHE A 99 -7.63 4.61 0.80
N ILE A 100 -7.62 3.84 -0.27
CA ILE A 100 -6.52 3.76 -1.23
C ILE A 100 -7.09 3.97 -2.62
N ASN A 101 -6.56 4.95 -3.34
CA ASN A 101 -6.93 5.24 -4.71
C ASN A 101 -5.70 5.15 -5.60
N VAL A 102 -5.76 4.29 -6.62
CA VAL A 102 -4.69 4.10 -7.60
C VAL A 102 -5.24 4.37 -8.99
N LYS A 103 -4.64 5.32 -9.70
CA LYS A 103 -4.87 5.52 -11.13
C LYS A 103 -3.76 4.82 -11.91
N ASP A 104 -4.11 3.95 -12.83
CA ASP A 104 -3.14 3.32 -13.73
C ASP A 104 -2.86 4.18 -14.97
N ARG A 105 -1.82 3.83 -15.75
CA ARG A 105 -1.43 4.58 -16.96
C ARG A 105 -2.42 4.46 -18.13
N SER A 106 -3.45 3.62 -18.03
CA SER A 106 -4.57 3.59 -18.96
C SER A 106 -5.69 4.57 -18.57
N GLY A 107 -5.61 5.17 -17.38
CA GLY A 107 -6.60 6.07 -16.83
C GLY A 107 -7.64 5.40 -15.94
N LYS A 108 -7.57 4.07 -15.77
CA LYS A 108 -8.50 3.33 -14.90
C LYS A 108 -8.17 3.58 -13.44
N ILE A 109 -9.21 3.76 -12.64
CA ILE A 109 -9.12 3.96 -11.19
C ILE A 109 -9.45 2.66 -10.48
N TYR A 110 -8.64 2.34 -9.47
CA TYR A 110 -8.81 1.24 -8.55
C TYR A 110 -8.96 1.81 -7.14
N GLU A 111 -10.01 1.39 -6.45
CA GLU A 111 -10.37 1.87 -5.11
C GLU A 111 -10.35 0.70 -4.13
N GLY A 112 -9.69 0.90 -3.00
CA GLY A 112 -9.51 -0.12 -1.98
C GLY A 112 -9.70 0.45 -0.58
N VAL A 113 -10.21 -0.38 0.32
CA VAL A 113 -10.39 -0.03 1.73
C VAL A 113 -9.75 -1.11 2.59
N ALA A 114 -8.86 -0.70 3.48
CA ALA A 114 -8.36 -1.53 4.56
C ALA A 114 -8.96 -1.07 5.89
N VAL A 115 -9.33 -2.04 6.73
CA VAL A 115 -10.00 -1.78 8.01
C VAL A 115 -9.18 -2.32 9.19
N ARG A 116 -9.24 -1.64 10.33
CA ARG A 116 -8.71 -2.17 11.60
C ARG A 116 -9.69 -1.92 12.74
N TYR A 117 -9.81 -2.90 13.63
CA TYR A 117 -10.64 -2.79 14.83
C TYR A 117 -9.86 -2.05 15.92
N SER A 118 -10.50 -1.09 16.58
CA SER A 118 -10.03 -0.62 17.89
C SER A 118 -10.32 -1.69 18.93
N GLU A 119 -9.40 -1.85 19.88
CA GLU A 119 -9.75 -2.51 21.14
C GLU A 119 -10.86 -1.65 21.76
N MET A 120 -12.06 -2.23 21.95
CA MET A 120 -13.06 -1.59 22.79
C MET A 120 -12.49 -1.61 24.20
N GLU A 121 -12.14 -0.44 24.73
CA GLU A 121 -11.91 -0.30 26.16
C GLU A 121 -13.27 -0.58 26.85
N ILE A 122 -13.44 -1.80 27.33
CA ILE A 122 -14.48 -2.10 28.30
C ILE A 122 -13.97 -1.48 29.61
N ASN A 123 -14.32 -0.21 29.84
CA ASN A 123 -14.16 0.40 31.15
C ASN A 123 -14.96 -0.45 32.15
N THR A 124 -14.25 -1.24 32.95
CA THR A 124 -14.81 -2.06 34.03
C THR A 124 -14.68 -1.33 35.34
#